data_AF-A0A4Q6C0Z1-F1
#
_entry.id   AF-A0A4Q6C0Z1-F1
#
_cell.length_a   1.000
_cell.length_b   1.000
_cell.length_c   1.000
_cell.angle_alpha   90.00
_cell.angle_beta   90.00
_cell.angle_gamma   90.00
#
_symmetry.space_group_name_H-M   'P 1'
#
loop_
_entity.id
_entity.type
_entity.pdbx_description
1 polymer ?
#
loop_
_entity_poly.entity_id
_entity_poly.type
_entity_poly.pdbx_seq_one_letter_code
_entity_poly.pdbx_strand_id
1 'polypeptide(L)' 'MTKLLWIDMEMTGLDVEKERPIEIAAIVTDINLKELETYHAIIKQPQSFL' A
#
# COMPACT_ATOMS: atom_id res chain seq x y z
N MET A 1 -14.83 -16.07 -10.90
CA MET A 1 -14.74 -15.66 -9.49
C MET A 1 -14.08 -14.30 -9.43
N THR A 2 -14.79 -13.28 -8.96
CA THR A 2 -14.26 -11.92 -8.78
C THR A 2 -13.44 -11.86 -7.50
N LYS A 3 -12.26 -11.22 -7.54
CA LYS A 3 -11.43 -10.92 -6.38
C LYS A 3 -11.35 -9.41 -6.21
N LEU A 4 -11.28 -8.93 -4.98
CA LEU A 4 -11.06 -7.53 -4.64
C LEU A 4 -9.62 -7.37 -4.16
N LEU A 5 -8.94 -6.35 -4.66
CA LEU A 5 -7.62 -5.94 -4.18
C LEU A 5 -7.78 -4.65 -3.38
N TRP A 6 -7.51 -4.72 -2.09
CA TRP A 6 -7.47 -3.61 -1.17
C TRP A 6 -6.02 -3.16 -1.06
N ILE A 7 -5.80 -1.85 -1.10
CA ILE A 7 -4.48 -1.24 -0.93
C ILE A 7 -4.62 -0.08 0.04
N ASP A 8 -3.67 -0.01 0.96
CA ASP A 8 -3.41 1.14 1.81
C ASP A 8 -1.94 1.52 1.71
N MET A 9 -1.64 2.82 1.74
CA MET A 9 -0.29 3.33 1.54
C MET A 9 -0.02 4.49 2.48
N GLU A 10 1.21 4.54 2.98
CA GLU A 10 1.74 5.71 3.68
C GLU A 10 2.83 6.39 2.84
N MET A 11 2.90 7.70 2.97
CA MET A 11 3.67 8.61 2.13
C MET A 11 4.41 9.60 3.02
N THR A 12 5.48 10.19 2.49
CA THR A 12 6.19 11.29 3.16
C THR A 12 5.36 12.58 3.25
N GLY A 13 4.34 12.73 2.38
CA GLY A 13 3.39 13.84 2.39
C GLY A 13 2.31 13.70 1.30
N LEU A 14 1.63 14.81 0.98
CA LEU A 14 0.47 14.82 0.06
C LEU A 14 0.79 15.34 -1.36
N ASP A 15 1.96 15.93 -1.60
CA ASP A 15 2.34 16.46 -2.91
C ASP A 15 2.90 15.35 -3.82
N VAL A 16 2.11 14.89 -4.78
CA VAL A 16 2.45 13.75 -5.66
C VAL A 16 3.75 13.93 -6.46
N GLU A 17 4.16 15.17 -6.73
CA GLU A 17 5.38 15.46 -7.50
C GLU A 17 6.63 15.39 -6.60
N LYS A 18 6.47 15.64 -5.30
CA LYS A 18 7.59 15.73 -4.34
C LYS A 18 7.74 14.49 -3.47
N GLU A 19 6.62 13.93 -3.03
CA GLU A 19 6.56 12.95 -1.95
C GLU A 19 6.72 11.52 -2.49
N ARG A 20 7.00 10.58 -1.58
CA ARG A 20 7.29 9.18 -1.92
C ARG A 20 6.51 8.22 -1.00
N PRO A 21 6.11 7.04 -1.50
CA PRO A 21 5.63 5.95 -0.65
C PRO A 21 6.72 5.48 0.32
N ILE A 22 6.34 5.28 1.58
CA ILE A 22 7.20 4.75 2.65
C ILE A 22 6.69 3.41 3.20
N GLU A 23 5.43 3.06 2.94
CA GLU A 23 4.83 1.80 3.34
C GLU A 23 3.68 1.43 2.40
N ILE A 24 3.45 0.13 2.23
CA ILE A 24 2.29 -0.40 1.52
C ILE A 24 1.75 -1.63 2.25
N ALA A 25 0.43 -1.69 2.39
CA ALA A 25 -0.32 -2.88 2.76
C ALA A 25 -1.30 -3.23 1.64
N ALA A 26 -1.39 -4.51 1.30
CA ALA A 26 -2.34 -4.99 0.31
C ALA A 26 -3.01 -6.29 0.78
N ILE A 27 -4.31 -6.41 0.50
CA ILE A 27 -5.10 -7.59 0.84
C ILE A 27 -5.94 -7.98 -0.36
N VAL A 28 -5.92 -9.27 -0.72
CA VAL A 28 -6.85 -9.83 -1.68
C VAL A 28 -7.99 -10.49 -0.92
N THR A 29 -9.25 -10.13 -1.23
CA THR A 29 -10.43 -10.80 -0.68
C THR A 29 -11.29 -11.41 -1.78
N ASP A 30 -12.14 -12.36 -1.40
CA ASP A 30 -13.33 -12.69 -2.21
C ASP A 30 -14.43 -11.61 -2.02
N ILE A 31 -15.57 -11.82 -2.68
CA ILE A 31 -16.71 -10.87 -2.62
C ILE A 31 -17.43 -10.86 -1.27
N ASN A 32 -17.19 -11.86 -0.41
CA ASN A 32 -17.73 -11.93 0.95
C ASN A 32 -16.73 -11.36 1.97
N LEU A 33 -15.71 -10.63 1.49
CA LEU A 33 -14.64 -10.04 2.30
C LEU A 33 -13.80 -11.09 3.05
N LYS A 34 -13.77 -12.34 2.59
CA LYS A 34 -12.85 -13.34 3.12
C LYS A 34 -11.46 -13.09 2.54
N GLU A 35 -10.48 -12.91 3.41
CA GLU A 35 -9.07 -12.80 3.04
C GLU A 35 -8.58 -14.05 2.29
N LEU A 36 -7.87 -13.81 1.19
CA LEU A 36 -7.26 -14.82 0.34
C LEU A 36 -5.74 -14.75 0.37
N GLU A 37 -5.17 -13.54 0.39
CA GLU A 37 -3.73 -13.29 0.40
C GLU A 37 -3.44 -11.90 0.98
N THR A 38 -2.25 -11.70 1.55
CA THR A 38 -1.79 -10.42 2.08
C THR A 38 -0.36 -10.09 1.67
N TYR A 39 -0.04 -8.81 1.63
CA TYR A 39 1.31 -8.30 1.43
C TYR A 39 1.52 -7.04 2.27
N HIS A 40 2.69 -6.94 2.88
CA HIS A 40 3.09 -5.77 3.65
C HIS A 40 4.57 -5.51 3.44
N ALA A 41 4.93 -4.25 3.21
CA ALA A 41 6.31 -3.85 3.04
C ALA A 41 6.56 -2.41 3.48
N ILE A 42 7.72 -2.21 4.10
CA ILE A 42 8.32 -0.89 4.33
C ILE A 42 9.23 -0.56 3.15
N ILE A 43 9.05 0.62 2.57
CA ILE A 43 9.77 1.07 1.38
C ILE A 43 10.86 2.05 1.82
N LYS A 44 12.12 1.63 1.70
CA LYS A 44 13.25 2.49 2.04
C LYS A 44 13.39 3.62 1.02
N GLN A 45 13.32 4.86 1.50
CA GLN A 45 13.60 6.07 0.73
C GLN A 45 14.92 6.73 1.17
N PRO A 46 15.57 7.53 0.30
CA PRO A 46 16.64 8.43 0.71
C PRO A 46 16.20 9.39 1.81
N GLN A 47 17.12 9.77 2.71
CA GLN A 47 16.83 10.71 3.80
C GLN A 47 16.34 12.08 3.30
N SER A 48 16.63 12.46 2.06
CA SER A 48 16.16 13.72 1.48
C SER A 48 14.63 13.82 1.34
N PHE A 49 13.92 12.71 1.48
CA PHE A 49 12.45 12.65 1.42
C PHE A 49 11.79 12.56 2.82
N LEU A 50 12.59 12.51 3.90
CA LEU A 50 12.13 12.42 5.29
C LEU A 50 12.57 13.65 6.08
#